data_AF-A0A947A2D9-F1
#
_entry.id   AF-A0A947A2D9-F1
#
_cell.length_a   1.000
_cell.length_b   1.000
_cell.length_c   1.000
_cell.angle_alpha   90.00
_cell.angle_beta   90.00
_cell.angle_gamma   90.00
#
_symmetry.space_group_name_H-M   'P 1'
#
loop_
_entity.id
_entity.type
_entity.pdbx_description
1 polymer ?
#
loop_
_entity_poly.entity_id
_entity_poly.type
_entity_poly.pdbx_seq_one_letter_code
_entity_poly.pdbx_strand_id
1 'polypeptide(L)'
;MSTIIKLKWGISILLLCFTTSLVAQKEGEKLTDKLYEAYKDNGAQEVLKVYEKNNMNKEYEGMAEPLNVLAYRLMQNDKDLEAAEMLLKAQIEEYPEEANPYDSYSDVLLEMGKKEEAKKHIEKSLMLAAQKDTEENQLVIEAGEAKMAMLENKDKQLNF
;
A
#
# COMPACT_ATOMS: atom_id res chain seq x y z
N MET A 1 38.56 -31.87 -22.44
CA MET A 1 38.07 -31.27 -21.17
C MET A 1 36.94 -30.33 -21.52
N SER A 2 35.70 -30.67 -21.15
CA SER A 2 34.48 -29.96 -21.52
C SER A 2 34.08 -28.99 -20.41
N THR A 3 34.12 -27.69 -20.69
CA THR A 3 33.74 -26.61 -19.76
C THR A 3 32.65 -25.74 -20.39
N ILE A 4 31.59 -26.34 -20.95
CA ILE A 4 30.49 -25.58 -21.60
C ILE A 4 29.11 -25.86 -20.98
N ILE A 5 29.00 -26.72 -19.95
CA ILE A 5 27.68 -27.18 -19.46
C ILE A 5 27.11 -26.36 -18.28
N LYS A 6 27.92 -25.55 -17.56
CA LYS A 6 27.46 -24.89 -16.32
C LYS A 6 26.75 -23.54 -16.48
N LEU A 7 26.69 -22.94 -17.68
CA LEU A 7 26.08 -21.61 -17.88
C LEU A 7 24.58 -21.67 -18.23
N LYS A 8 24.08 -22.81 -18.74
CA LYS A 8 22.67 -22.93 -19.17
C LYS A 8 21.67 -23.09 -18.01
N TRP A 9 22.11 -23.60 -16.86
CA TRP A 9 21.20 -23.81 -15.71
C TRP A 9 20.91 -22.55 -14.91
N GLY A 10 21.85 -21.59 -14.84
CA GLY A 10 21.62 -20.32 -14.14
C GLY A 10 20.59 -19.43 -14.83
N ILE A 11 20.56 -19.43 -16.17
CA ILE A 11 19.61 -18.61 -16.96
C ILE A 11 18.19 -19.16 -16.86
N SER A 12 17.99 -20.49 -16.84
CA SER A 12 16.66 -21.09 -16.70
C SER A 12 16.02 -20.87 -15.33
N ILE A 13 16.80 -20.84 -14.25
CA ILE A 13 16.28 -20.54 -12.90
C ILE A 13 15.89 -19.06 -12.80
N LEU A 14 16.71 -18.15 -13.37
CA LEU A 14 16.37 -16.72 -13.41
C LEU A 14 15.07 -16.46 -14.19
N LEU A 15 14.89 -17.13 -15.34
CA LEU A 15 13.67 -17.01 -16.16
C LEU A 15 12.41 -17.49 -15.42
N LEU A 16 12.51 -18.56 -14.62
CA LEU A 16 11.39 -19.06 -13.82
C LEU A 16 10.97 -18.05 -12.73
N CYS A 17 11.91 -17.43 -12.03
CA CYS A 17 11.61 -16.40 -11.02
C CYS A 17 11.01 -15.12 -11.63
N PHE A 18 11.45 -14.73 -12.83
CA PHE A 18 10.85 -13.59 -13.53
C PHE A 18 9.41 -13.87 -13.97
N THR A 19 9.09 -15.10 -14.38
CA THR A 19 7.72 -15.44 -14.78
C THR A 19 6.73 -15.46 -13.61
N THR A 20 7.14 -15.84 -12.40
CA THR A 20 6.24 -15.85 -11.23
C THR A 20 5.91 -14.44 -10.76
N SER A 21 6.90 -13.54 -10.73
CA SER A 21 6.69 -12.13 -10.38
C SER A 21 5.76 -11.41 -11.37
N LEU A 22 5.93 -11.67 -12.67
CA LEU A 22 5.08 -11.06 -13.71
C LEU A 22 3.63 -11.58 -13.69
N VAL A 23 3.42 -12.83 -13.28
CA VAL A 23 2.08 -13.40 -13.10
C VAL A 23 1.39 -12.79 -11.88
N ALA A 24 2.08 -12.69 -10.74
CA ALA A 24 1.54 -12.08 -9.52
C ALA A 24 1.11 -10.62 -9.76
N GLN A 25 1.98 -9.81 -10.40
CA GLN A 25 1.66 -8.42 -10.75
C GLN A 25 0.40 -8.33 -11.63
N LYS A 26 0.26 -9.22 -12.62
CA LYS A 26 -0.89 -9.26 -13.52
C LYS A 26 -2.18 -9.72 -12.82
N GLU A 27 -2.06 -10.55 -11.78
CA GLU A 27 -3.20 -10.98 -10.98
C GLU A 27 -3.68 -9.87 -10.03
N GLY A 28 -2.75 -9.13 -9.41
CA GLY A 28 -3.05 -7.95 -8.60
C GLY A 28 -3.74 -6.82 -9.37
N GLU A 29 -3.27 -6.52 -10.59
CA GLU A 29 -3.93 -5.56 -11.49
C GLU A 29 -5.37 -5.98 -11.81
N LYS A 30 -5.58 -7.26 -12.17
CA LYS A 30 -6.92 -7.78 -12.47
C LYS A 30 -7.84 -7.75 -11.26
N LEU A 31 -7.32 -8.01 -10.06
CA LEU A 31 -8.11 -7.93 -8.84
C LEU A 31 -8.51 -6.49 -8.58
N THR A 32 -7.57 -5.54 -8.63
CA THR A 32 -7.85 -4.11 -8.45
C THR A 32 -8.91 -3.59 -9.42
N ASP A 33 -8.86 -3.98 -10.70
CA ASP A 33 -9.89 -3.63 -11.69
C ASP A 33 -11.27 -4.17 -11.28
N LYS A 34 -11.33 -5.44 -10.86
CA LYS A 34 -12.58 -6.05 -10.39
C LYS A 34 -13.13 -5.36 -9.13
N LEU A 35 -12.26 -4.95 -8.22
CA LEU A 35 -12.62 -4.20 -7.03
C LEU A 35 -13.16 -2.82 -7.41
N TYR A 36 -12.55 -2.16 -8.40
CA TYR A 36 -13.05 -0.87 -8.89
C TYR A 36 -14.43 -0.99 -9.52
N GLU A 37 -14.69 -2.01 -10.34
CA GLU A 37 -16.05 -2.25 -10.87
C GLU A 37 -17.07 -2.48 -9.74
N ALA A 38 -16.72 -3.28 -8.72
CA ALA A 38 -17.58 -3.48 -7.56
C ALA A 38 -17.88 -2.16 -6.81
N TYR A 39 -16.88 -1.29 -6.69
CA TYR A 39 -17.06 0.06 -6.15
C TYR A 39 -18.02 0.89 -7.00
N LYS A 40 -17.86 0.92 -8.33
CA LYS A 40 -18.73 1.71 -9.22
C LYS A 40 -20.18 1.25 -9.16
N ASP A 41 -20.42 -0.04 -9.01
CA ASP A 41 -21.76 -0.61 -8.98
C ASP A 41 -22.45 -0.48 -7.62
N ASN A 42 -21.70 -0.68 -6.52
CA ASN A 42 -22.30 -0.91 -5.19
C ASN A 42 -21.58 -0.21 -4.02
N GLY A 43 -20.51 0.54 -4.29
CA GLY A 43 -19.73 1.26 -3.27
C GLY A 43 -18.78 0.40 -2.44
N ALA A 44 -18.11 1.05 -1.49
CA ALA A 44 -16.95 0.50 -0.76
C ALA A 44 -17.26 -0.77 0.07
N GLN A 45 -18.48 -0.93 0.58
CA GLN A 45 -18.83 -2.14 1.34
C GLN A 45 -18.82 -3.40 0.47
N GLU A 46 -19.19 -3.28 -0.81
CA GLU A 46 -19.17 -4.41 -1.73
C GLU A 46 -17.74 -4.76 -2.13
N VAL A 47 -16.87 -3.75 -2.26
CA VAL A 47 -15.42 -3.95 -2.49
C VAL A 47 -14.84 -4.92 -1.48
N LEU A 48 -15.10 -4.75 -0.19
CA LEU A 48 -14.54 -5.61 0.86
C LEU A 48 -15.03 -7.06 0.75
N LYS A 49 -16.29 -7.28 0.36
CA LYS A 49 -16.81 -8.64 0.11
C LYS A 49 -16.18 -9.28 -1.11
N VAL A 50 -15.99 -8.51 -2.18
CA VAL A 50 -15.34 -8.99 -3.41
C VAL A 50 -13.87 -9.26 -3.13
N TYR A 51 -13.18 -8.40 -2.39
CA TYR A 51 -11.80 -8.58 -1.97
C TYR A 51 -11.64 -9.87 -1.18
N GLU A 52 -12.42 -10.08 -0.12
CA GLU A 52 -12.30 -11.28 0.71
C GLU A 52 -12.56 -12.58 -0.08
N LYS A 53 -13.48 -12.54 -1.05
CA LYS A 53 -13.77 -13.70 -1.91
C LYS A 53 -12.68 -14.00 -2.94
N ASN A 54 -11.90 -13.01 -3.36
CA ASN A 54 -11.00 -13.13 -4.51
C ASN A 54 -9.51 -12.95 -4.17
N ASN A 55 -9.18 -12.36 -3.02
CA ASN A 55 -7.80 -12.26 -2.54
C ASN A 55 -7.42 -13.53 -1.77
N MET A 56 -7.11 -14.57 -2.52
CA MET A 56 -6.81 -15.90 -1.96
C MET A 56 -5.38 -16.01 -1.43
N ASN A 57 -4.45 -15.22 -1.96
CA ASN A 57 -3.11 -15.09 -1.38
C ASN A 57 -3.13 -13.96 -0.37
N LYS A 58 -2.73 -14.25 0.87
CA LYS A 58 -2.66 -13.29 1.97
C LYS A 58 -1.21 -12.93 2.31
N GLU A 59 -0.28 -13.27 1.42
CA GLU A 59 1.08 -12.74 1.49
C GLU A 59 1.05 -11.25 1.21
N TYR A 60 1.74 -10.49 2.05
CA TYR A 60 1.78 -9.03 1.95
C TYR A 60 2.61 -8.59 0.73
N GLU A 61 1.99 -7.79 -0.15
CA GLU A 61 2.54 -7.29 -1.41
C GLU A 61 3.01 -5.82 -1.33
N GLY A 62 3.12 -5.26 -0.13
CA GLY A 62 3.67 -3.92 0.04
C GLY A 62 2.74 -2.82 -0.48
N MET A 63 3.32 -1.82 -1.15
CA MET A 63 2.57 -0.74 -1.79
C MET A 63 1.62 -1.22 -2.91
N ALA A 64 1.82 -2.44 -3.44
CA ALA A 64 1.02 -3.01 -4.52
C ALA A 64 -0.27 -3.69 -4.05
N GLU A 65 -0.51 -3.74 -2.73
CA GLU A 65 -1.71 -4.31 -2.15
C GLU A 65 -3.00 -3.79 -2.82
N PRO A 66 -3.93 -4.66 -3.26
CA PRO A 66 -5.10 -4.24 -4.05
C PRO A 66 -5.97 -3.20 -3.37
N LEU A 67 -6.15 -3.30 -2.05
CA LEU A 67 -6.91 -2.31 -1.27
C LEU A 67 -6.19 -0.97 -1.20
N ASN A 68 -4.85 -0.96 -1.08
CA ASN A 68 -4.03 0.25 -1.09
C ASN A 68 -4.16 0.98 -2.44
N VAL A 69 -3.91 0.25 -3.53
CA VAL A 69 -3.95 0.80 -4.89
C VAL A 69 -5.33 1.38 -5.20
N LEU A 70 -6.39 0.64 -4.85
CA LEU A 70 -7.76 1.14 -5.03
C LEU A 70 -8.03 2.36 -4.15
N ALA A 71 -7.63 2.36 -2.87
CA ALA A 71 -7.86 3.50 -1.98
C ALA A 71 -7.23 4.80 -2.50
N TYR A 72 -5.98 4.74 -3.01
CA TYR A 72 -5.35 5.90 -3.65
C TYR A 72 -6.11 6.36 -4.89
N ARG A 73 -6.59 5.43 -5.73
CA ARG A 73 -7.45 5.77 -6.88
C ARG A 73 -8.72 6.49 -6.42
N LEU A 74 -9.40 5.97 -5.41
CA LEU A 74 -10.65 6.56 -4.89
C LEU A 74 -10.40 7.94 -4.29
N MET A 75 -9.33 8.11 -3.53
CA MET A 75 -8.92 9.39 -2.94
C MET A 75 -8.54 10.42 -4.01
N GLN A 76 -7.70 10.05 -4.98
CA GLN A 76 -7.11 11.00 -5.92
C GLN A 76 -8.01 11.31 -7.12
N ASN A 77 -8.70 10.31 -7.67
CA ASN A 77 -9.46 10.45 -8.90
C ASN A 77 -10.95 10.65 -8.61
N ASP A 78 -11.56 9.73 -7.85
CA ASP A 78 -12.99 9.77 -7.55
C ASP A 78 -13.33 10.76 -6.41
N LYS A 79 -12.33 11.24 -5.67
CA LYS A 79 -12.46 12.16 -4.51
C LYS A 79 -13.34 11.60 -3.39
N ASP A 80 -13.39 10.27 -3.26
CA ASP A 80 -14.17 9.57 -2.25
C ASP A 80 -13.28 9.18 -1.06
N LEU A 81 -13.10 10.13 -0.14
CA LEU A 81 -12.25 9.95 1.03
C LEU A 81 -12.84 8.94 2.03
N GLU A 82 -14.17 8.84 2.14
CA GLU A 82 -14.81 7.89 3.06
C GLU A 82 -14.60 6.45 2.60
N ALA A 83 -14.72 6.18 1.30
CA ALA A 83 -14.40 4.87 0.74
C ALA A 83 -12.92 4.54 0.89
N ALA A 84 -12.01 5.48 0.56
CA ALA A 84 -10.58 5.28 0.73
C ALA A 84 -10.19 4.97 2.19
N GLU A 85 -10.75 5.73 3.15
CA GLU A 85 -10.57 5.46 4.59
C GLU A 85 -11.05 4.06 4.97
N MET A 86 -12.20 3.61 4.46
CA MET A 86 -12.73 2.27 4.75
C MET A 86 -11.79 1.16 4.25
N LEU A 87 -11.26 1.28 3.04
CA LEU A 87 -10.37 0.27 2.46
C LEU A 87 -9.03 0.21 3.20
N LEU A 88 -8.45 1.37 3.55
CA LEU A 88 -7.17 1.43 4.26
C LEU A 88 -7.27 0.93 5.70
N LYS A 89 -8.42 1.13 6.37
CA LYS A 89 -8.69 0.49 7.67
C LYS A 89 -8.71 -1.03 7.57
N ALA A 90 -9.39 -1.58 6.56
CA ALA A 90 -9.41 -3.02 6.36
C ALA A 90 -8.00 -3.58 6.10
N GLN A 91 -7.15 -2.83 5.40
CA GLN A 91 -5.77 -3.23 5.18
C GLN A 91 -4.91 -3.19 6.46
N ILE A 92 -5.13 -2.22 7.35
CA ILE A 92 -4.50 -2.22 8.69
C ILE A 92 -4.92 -3.45 9.50
N GLU A 93 -6.20 -3.85 9.43
CA GLU A 93 -6.70 -5.04 10.13
C GLU A 93 -6.05 -6.32 9.61
N GLU A 94 -5.80 -6.40 8.31
CA GLU A 94 -5.18 -7.56 7.65
C GLU A 94 -3.66 -7.64 7.89
N TYR A 95 -2.98 -6.48 7.86
CA TYR A 95 -1.52 -6.39 7.96
C TYR A 95 -1.07 -5.43 9.09
N PRO A 96 -1.39 -5.73 10.37
CA PRO A 96 -1.20 -4.79 11.47
C PRO A 96 0.27 -4.54 11.85
N GLU A 97 1.20 -5.37 11.36
CA GLU A 97 2.64 -5.30 11.63
C GLU A 97 3.45 -4.74 10.44
N GLU A 98 2.78 -4.29 9.37
CA GLU A 98 3.42 -3.68 8.21
C GLU A 98 3.28 -2.15 8.26
N ALA A 99 4.30 -1.43 7.78
CA ALA A 99 4.38 0.01 7.94
C ALA A 99 3.47 0.77 6.95
N ASN A 100 3.40 0.31 5.70
CA ASN A 100 2.68 1.02 4.63
C ASN A 100 1.17 1.19 4.90
N PRO A 101 0.41 0.21 5.44
CA PRO A 101 -1.00 0.40 5.74
C PRO A 101 -1.28 1.62 6.64
N TYR A 102 -0.42 1.85 7.65
CA TYR A 102 -0.54 3.02 8.53
C TYR A 102 -0.11 4.32 7.84
N ASP A 103 0.91 4.27 6.97
CA ASP A 103 1.35 5.42 6.18
C ASP A 103 0.25 5.89 5.22
N SER A 104 -0.30 4.96 4.43
CA SER A 104 -1.39 5.25 3.48
C SER A 104 -2.65 5.72 4.20
N TYR A 105 -2.99 5.11 5.36
CA TYR A 105 -4.12 5.58 6.15
C TYR A 105 -3.90 7.00 6.70
N SER A 106 -2.67 7.37 7.02
CA SER A 106 -2.38 8.75 7.42
C SER A 106 -2.63 9.76 6.29
N ASP A 107 -2.39 9.38 5.02
CA ASP A 107 -2.63 10.27 3.88
C ASP A 107 -4.10 10.61 3.69
N VAL A 108 -4.99 9.61 3.76
CA VAL A 108 -6.43 9.89 3.69
C VAL A 108 -6.90 10.73 4.88
N LEU A 109 -6.37 10.49 6.08
CA LEU A 109 -6.67 11.32 7.26
C LEU A 109 -6.22 12.77 7.08
N LEU A 110 -5.04 13.00 6.48
CA LEU A 110 -4.54 14.34 6.17
C LEU A 110 -5.44 15.05 5.16
N GLU A 111 -5.87 14.37 4.10
CA GLU A 111 -6.81 14.91 3.10
C GLU A 111 -8.19 15.22 3.72
N MET A 112 -8.63 14.43 4.71
CA MET A 112 -9.83 14.71 5.51
C MET A 112 -9.64 15.82 6.56
N GLY A 113 -8.44 16.36 6.72
CA GLY A 113 -8.12 17.38 7.74
C GLY A 113 -7.99 16.85 9.17
N LYS A 114 -7.99 15.52 9.38
CA LYS A 114 -7.88 14.84 10.67
C LYS A 114 -6.42 14.73 11.13
N LYS A 115 -5.73 15.88 11.26
CA LYS A 115 -4.27 15.96 11.47
C LYS A 115 -3.75 15.22 12.70
N GLU A 116 -4.41 15.39 13.85
CA GLU A 116 -3.97 14.74 15.10
C GLU A 116 -4.09 13.21 15.05
N GLU A 117 -5.07 12.70 14.29
CA GLU A 117 -5.22 11.27 14.07
C GLU A 117 -4.16 10.79 13.07
N ALA A 118 -3.95 11.51 11.97
CA ALA A 118 -2.90 11.20 11.00
C ALA A 118 -1.53 11.11 11.66
N LYS A 119 -1.19 12.05 12.55
CA LYS A 119 0.08 12.07 13.29
C LYS A 119 0.33 10.76 14.04
N LYS A 120 -0.68 10.22 14.74
CA LYS A 120 -0.56 8.94 15.46
C LYS A 120 -0.25 7.77 14.52
N HIS A 121 -0.87 7.76 13.34
CA HIS A 121 -0.65 6.71 12.35
C HIS A 121 0.71 6.84 11.66
N ILE A 122 1.19 8.07 11.40
CA ILE A 122 2.56 8.31 10.90
C ILE A 122 3.59 7.80 11.91
N GLU A 123 3.44 8.15 13.20
CA GLU A 123 4.34 7.69 14.27
C GLU A 123 4.38 6.15 14.36
N LYS A 124 3.21 5.49 14.28
CA LYS A 124 3.12 4.03 14.26
C LYS A 124 3.78 3.43 13.01
N SER A 125 3.57 4.03 11.84
CA SER A 125 4.19 3.61 10.58
C SER A 125 5.72 3.68 10.64
N LEU A 126 6.28 4.82 11.09
CA LEU A 126 7.72 5.01 11.26
C LEU A 126 8.33 4.00 12.23
N MET A 127 7.65 3.73 13.35
CA MET A 127 8.10 2.73 14.33
C MET A 127 8.13 1.31 13.75
N LEU A 128 7.17 0.96 12.89
CA LEU A 128 7.15 -0.34 12.21
C LEU A 128 8.22 -0.42 11.13
N ALA A 129 8.36 0.63 10.31
CA ALA A 129 9.34 0.70 9.23
C ALA A 129 10.78 0.55 9.77
N ALA A 130 11.10 1.21 10.88
CA ALA A 130 12.42 1.14 11.52
C ALA A 130 12.81 -0.26 12.05
N GLN A 131 11.87 -1.21 12.14
CA GLN A 131 12.15 -2.57 12.60
C GLN A 131 12.70 -3.48 11.50
N LYS A 132 12.47 -3.15 10.21
CA LYS A 132 12.94 -3.96 9.07
C LYS A 132 13.62 -3.04 8.06
N ASP A 133 14.90 -3.29 7.79
CA ASP A 133 15.66 -2.54 6.79
C ASP A 133 15.35 -3.08 5.39
N THR A 134 14.34 -2.49 4.75
CA THR A 134 13.93 -2.77 3.38
C THR A 134 13.83 -1.48 2.58
N GLU A 135 13.99 -1.56 1.26
CA GLU A 135 13.84 -0.39 0.38
C GLU A 135 12.44 0.24 0.51
N GLU A 136 11.40 -0.58 0.63
CA GLU A 136 10.03 -0.12 0.90
C GLU A 136 9.94 0.67 2.22
N ASN A 137 10.53 0.14 3.29
CA ASN A 137 10.48 0.81 4.59
C ASN A 137 11.30 2.10 4.62
N GLN A 138 12.40 2.17 3.88
CA GLN A 138 13.16 3.42 3.72
C GLN A 138 12.31 4.51 3.05
N LEU A 139 11.53 4.15 2.01
CA LEU A 139 10.59 5.07 1.37
C LEU A 139 9.47 5.52 2.33
N VAL A 140 8.93 4.59 3.13
CA VAL A 140 7.93 4.92 4.16
C VAL A 140 8.51 5.86 5.22
N ILE A 141 9.77 5.67 5.64
CA ILE A 141 10.45 6.55 6.59
C ILE A 141 10.57 7.96 6.02
N GLU A 142 11.09 8.09 4.79
CA GLU A 142 11.25 9.40 4.14
C GLU A 142 9.92 10.14 3.97
N ALA A 143 8.87 9.42 3.56
CA ALA A 143 7.54 9.98 3.41
C ALA A 143 6.96 10.43 4.77
N GLY A 144 7.06 9.58 5.80
CA GLY A 144 6.56 9.87 7.14
C GLY A 144 7.26 11.06 7.79
N GLU A 145 8.58 11.16 7.69
CA GLU A 145 9.36 12.30 8.18
C GLU A 145 8.96 13.62 7.48
N ALA A 146 8.75 13.58 6.17
CA ALA A 146 8.27 14.74 5.42
C ALA A 146 6.87 15.18 5.88
N LYS A 147 5.94 14.23 6.06
CA LYS A 147 4.58 14.51 6.57
C LYS A 147 4.62 15.13 7.96
N MET A 148 5.45 14.60 8.87
CA MET A 148 5.63 15.14 10.22
C MET A 148 6.17 16.57 10.20
N ALA A 149 7.22 16.83 9.40
CA ALA A 149 7.77 18.17 9.26
C ALA A 149 6.73 19.17 8.70
N MET A 150 5.89 18.75 7.75
CA MET A 150 4.81 19.58 7.21
C MET A 150 3.74 19.90 8.26
N LEU A 151 3.37 18.95 9.12
CA LEU A 151 2.43 19.18 10.22
C LEU A 151 3.00 20.18 11.22
N GLU A 152 4.23 19.96 11.70
CA GLU A 152 4.89 20.85 12.67
C GLU A 152 5.09 22.28 12.14
N ASN A 153 5.40 22.43 10.85
CA ASN A 153 5.56 23.74 10.23
C ASN A 153 4.22 24.47 10.01
N LYS A 154 3.12 23.74 9.77
CA LYS A 154 1.77 24.32 9.68
C LYS A 154 1.23 24.75 11.05
N ASP A 155 1.64 24.10 12.13
CA ASP A 155 1.28 24.48 13.49
C ASP A 155 2.00 25.75 13.95
N LYS A 156 3.15 26.07 13.33
CA LYS A 156 3.89 27.32 13.52
C LYS A 156 3.37 28.48 12.66
N GLN A 157 2.08 28.53 12.30
CA GLN A 157 1.51 29.64 11.52
C GLN A 157 2.11 30.97 11.97
N LEU A 158 2.83 31.60 11.04
CA LEU A 158 3.55 32.84 11.24
C LEU A 158 2.53 33.90 11.64
N ASN A 159 2.51 34.24 12.92
CA ASN A 159 1.87 35.46 13.41
C ASN A 159 2.61 36.64 12.78
N PHE A 160 2.09 37.14 11.66
CA PHE A 160 2.49 38.43 11.08
C PHE A 160 1.66 39.56 11.68
#